data_AF-A0A5M7B4Y1-F1
#
_entry.id   AF-A0A5M7B4Y1-F1
#
_cell.length_a   1.000
_cell.length_b   1.000
_cell.length_c   1.000
_cell.angle_alpha   90.00
_cell.angle_beta   90.00
_cell.angle_gamma   90.00
#
_symmetry.space_group_name_H-M   'P 1'
#
loop_
_entity.id
_entity.type
_entity.pdbx_description
1 polymer ?
#
loop_
_entity_poly.entity_id
_entity_poly.type
_entity_poly.pdbx_seq_one_letter_code
_entity_poly.pdbx_strand_id
1 'polypeptide(L)'
;MQNNLENEINKKQEQARQHIQNIKGFYQHLVAYILFTPFTIFINYKTYWDYKWFWYSIIIWGIAVAIHALRVFVFKDTLGSKWEARKIEEIMRKEENKWE
;
A
#
# COMPACT_ATOMS: atom_id res chain seq x y z
N MET A 1 5.51 29.47 -21.21
CA MET A 1 6.58 28.47 -20.93
C MET A 1 6.80 28.24 -19.43
N GLN A 2 6.91 29.28 -18.59
CA GLN A 2 7.08 29.11 -17.13
C GLN A 2 5.93 28.34 -16.45
N ASN A 3 4.66 28.65 -16.76
CA ASN A 3 3.50 27.93 -16.19
C ASN A 3 3.46 26.43 -16.53
N ASN A 4 3.96 26.01 -17.70
CA ASN A 4 4.01 24.58 -18.05
C ASN A 4 5.11 23.84 -17.29
N LEU A 5 6.23 24.51 -17.02
CA LEU A 5 7.32 23.93 -16.24
C LEU A 5 6.92 23.77 -14.76
N GLU A 6 6.23 24.76 -14.19
CA GLU A 6 5.69 24.68 -12.82
C GLU A 6 4.62 23.58 -12.69
N ASN A 7 3.76 23.41 -13.70
CA ASN A 7 2.78 22.32 -13.72
C ASN A 7 3.45 20.95 -13.82
N GLU A 8 4.46 20.78 -14.68
CA GLU A 8 5.26 19.55 -14.79
C GLU A 8 5.97 19.19 -13.48
N ILE A 9 6.55 20.19 -12.81
CA ILE A 9 7.24 20.01 -11.52
C ILE A 9 6.23 19.62 -10.42
N ASN A 10 5.10 20.32 -10.32
CA ASN A 10 4.05 19.98 -9.35
C ASN A 10 3.52 18.56 -9.56
N LYS A 11 3.28 18.15 -10.81
CA LYS A 11 2.80 16.80 -11.14
C LYS A 11 3.80 15.73 -10.69
N LYS A 12 5.09 15.92 -10.96
CA LYS A 12 6.16 15.01 -10.51
C LYS A 12 6.28 14.98 -8.98
N GLN A 13 6.14 16.12 -8.32
CA GLN A 13 6.18 16.19 -6.86
C GLN A 13 4.99 15.48 -6.21
N GLU A 14 3.80 15.60 -6.78
CA GLU A 14 2.60 14.92 -6.28
C GLU A 14 2.71 13.41 -6.44
N GLN A 15 3.20 12.93 -7.60
CA GLN A 15 3.50 11.52 -7.82
C GLN A 15 4.53 10.98 -6.83
N ALA A 16 5.60 11.74 -6.55
CA ALA A 16 6.61 11.37 -5.57
C ALA A 16 6.04 11.32 -4.14
N ARG A 17 5.19 12.29 -3.76
CA ARG A 17 4.53 12.31 -2.44
C ARG A 17 3.59 11.13 -2.24
N GLN A 18 2.79 10.80 -3.25
CA GLN A 18 1.91 9.62 -3.23
C GLN A 18 2.70 8.31 -3.13
N HIS A 19 3.92 8.27 -3.68
CA HIS A 19 4.82 7.13 -3.53
C HIS A 19 5.24 6.95 -2.07
N ILE A 20 5.69 8.03 -1.43
CA ILE A 20 6.14 8.03 -0.03
C ILE A 20 4.98 7.70 0.94
N GLN A 21 3.78 8.21 0.68
CA GLN A 21 2.63 8.03 1.57
C GLN A 21 2.15 6.57 1.60
N ASN A 22 2.17 5.87 0.46
CA ASN A 22 1.81 4.45 0.38
C ASN A 22 2.86 3.56 1.05
N ILE A 23 4.15 3.87 0.87
CA ILE A 23 5.24 3.17 1.54
C ILE A 23 5.14 3.36 3.06
N LYS A 24 4.79 4.56 3.53
CA LYS A 24 4.55 4.83 4.96
C LYS A 24 3.39 4.00 5.52
N GLY A 25 2.28 3.88 4.80
CA GLY A 25 1.15 3.04 5.22
C GLY A 25 1.51 1.57 5.37
N PHE A 26 2.28 1.02 4.41
CA PHE A 26 2.81 -0.33 4.50
C PHE A 26 3.78 -0.50 5.69
N TYR A 27 4.71 0.44 5.86
CA TYR A 27 5.67 0.41 6.97
C TYR A 27 4.99 0.42 8.33
N GLN A 28 3.87 1.14 8.48
CA GLN A 28 3.12 1.16 9.74
C GLN A 28 2.60 -0.24 10.13
N HIS A 29 2.07 -0.99 9.17
CA HIS A 29 1.61 -2.37 9.39
C HIS A 29 2.77 -3.35 9.59
N LEU A 30 3.87 -3.18 8.85
CA LEU A 30 5.07 -4.02 8.99
C LEU A 30 5.75 -3.82 10.36
N VAL A 31 5.90 -2.57 10.80
CA VAL A 31 6.45 -2.23 12.11
C VAL A 31 5.54 -2.75 13.23
N ALA A 32 4.22 -2.60 13.09
CA ALA A 32 3.28 -3.19 14.04
C ALA A 32 3.42 -4.72 14.12
N TYR A 33 3.60 -5.41 12.99
CA TYR A 33 3.84 -6.86 12.96
C TYR A 33 5.14 -7.24 13.67
N ILE A 34 6.25 -6.56 13.36
CA ILE A 34 7.56 -6.82 13.99
C ILE A 34 7.52 -6.61 15.50
N LEU A 35 6.72 -5.66 16.01
CA LEU A 35 6.55 -5.44 17.45
C LEU A 35 5.56 -6.44 18.08
N PHE A 36 4.51 -6.81 17.36
CA PHE A 36 3.46 -7.71 17.84
C PHE A 36 3.92 -9.17 17.92
N THR A 37 4.77 -9.62 16.99
CA THR A 37 5.34 -10.98 16.97
C THR A 37 6.10 -11.34 18.26
N PRO A 38 7.13 -10.59 18.70
CA PRO A 38 7.86 -10.89 19.93
C PRO A 38 6.98 -10.73 21.17
N PHE A 39 6.03 -9.79 21.18
CA PHE A 39 5.07 -9.63 22.27
C PHE A 39 4.19 -10.87 22.45
N THR A 40 3.69 -11.43 21.35
CA THR A 40 2.88 -12.67 21.35
C THR A 40 3.71 -13.88 21.77
N ILE A 41 4.96 -13.99 21.28
CA ILE A 41 5.89 -15.06 21.68
C ILE A 41 6.18 -14.99 23.18
N PHE A 42 6.41 -13.79 23.73
CA PHE A 42 6.68 -13.59 25.15
C PHE A 42 5.50 -14.01 26.04
N ILE A 43 4.26 -13.66 25.65
CA ILE A 43 3.05 -14.09 26.37
C ILE A 43 2.90 -15.61 26.34
N ASN A 44 3.13 -16.26 25.19
CA ASN A 44 3.03 -17.72 25.09
C ASN A 44 4.06 -18.42 25.98
N TYR A 45 5.30 -17.92 26.00
CA TYR A 45 6.36 -18.45 26.85
C TYR A 45 6.03 -18.35 28.35
N LYS A 46 5.26 -17.34 28.77
CA LYS A 46 4.85 -17.17 30.17
C LYS A 46 3.62 -17.96 30.58
N THR A 47 2.74 -18.34 29.65
CA THR A 47 1.39 -18.82 30.01
C THR A 47 1.25 -20.35 29.94
N TYR A 48 1.68 -20.99 28.85
CA TYR A 48 1.51 -22.45 28.68
C TYR A 48 2.58 -23.04 27.74
N TRP A 49 3.41 -23.97 28.26
CA TRP A 49 4.48 -24.61 27.48
C TRP A 49 3.96 -25.67 26.49
N ASP A 50 2.81 -26.29 26.79
CA ASP A 50 2.25 -27.38 25.99
C ASP A 50 1.49 -26.92 24.72
N TYR A 51 0.90 -25.71 24.75
CA TYR A 51 0.05 -25.23 23.66
C TYR A 51 0.59 -23.95 23.01
N LYS A 52 1.26 -24.12 21.87
CA LYS A 52 1.91 -23.07 21.08
C LYS A 52 0.92 -22.28 20.21
N TRP A 53 -0.09 -21.65 20.84
CA TRP A 53 -1.13 -20.90 20.13
C TRP A 53 -0.62 -19.70 19.32
N PHE A 54 0.60 -19.23 19.61
CA PHE A 54 1.24 -18.11 18.90
C PHE A 54 1.35 -18.34 17.38
N TRP A 55 1.43 -19.59 16.91
CA TRP A 55 1.50 -19.91 15.49
C TRP A 55 0.27 -19.41 14.73
N TYR A 56 -0.93 -19.56 15.29
CA TYR A 56 -2.16 -19.09 14.64
C TYR A 56 -2.17 -17.56 14.51
N SER A 57 -1.74 -16.86 15.56
CA SER A 57 -1.61 -15.39 15.51
C SER A 57 -0.57 -14.94 14.51
N ILE A 58 0.61 -15.56 14.48
CA ILE A 58 1.69 -15.21 13.53
C ILE A 58 1.26 -15.50 12.08
N ILE A 59 0.63 -16.64 11.82
CA ILE A 59 0.19 -17.02 10.47
C ILE A 59 -0.89 -16.06 9.96
N ILE A 60 -1.94 -15.79 10.75
CA ILE A 60 -3.03 -14.89 10.33
C ILE A 60 -2.51 -13.47 10.11
N TRP A 61 -1.69 -12.95 11.04
CA TRP A 61 -1.10 -11.63 10.91
C TRP A 61 -0.09 -11.53 9.76
N GLY A 62 0.71 -12.58 9.56
CA GLY A 62 1.64 -12.68 8.44
C GLY A 62 0.93 -12.64 7.10
N ILE A 63 -0.19 -13.36 6.96
CA ILE A 63 -1.03 -13.33 5.75
C ILE A 63 -1.64 -11.94 5.54
N ALA A 64 -2.17 -11.31 6.59
CA ALA A 64 -2.75 -9.96 6.49
C ALA A 64 -1.73 -8.92 6.01
N VAL A 65 -0.50 -8.95 6.56
CA VAL A 65 0.60 -8.07 6.13
C VAL A 65 1.06 -8.40 4.72
N ALA A 66 1.17 -9.69 4.36
CA ALA A 66 1.55 -10.11 3.01
C ALA A 66 0.53 -9.67 1.95
N ILE A 67 -0.77 -9.80 2.23
CA ILE A 67 -1.83 -9.30 1.34
C ILE A 67 -1.75 -7.79 1.19
N HIS A 68 -1.51 -7.06 2.30
CA HIS A 68 -1.34 -5.61 2.25
C HIS A 68 -0.08 -5.21 1.46
N ALA A 69 1.02 -5.94 1.62
CA ALA A 69 2.25 -5.76 0.86
C ALA A 69 2.00 -5.95 -0.64
N LEU A 70 1.36 -7.06 -1.02
CA LEU A 70 0.98 -7.35 -2.39
C LEU A 70 0.06 -6.25 -2.94
N ARG A 71 -0.87 -5.73 -2.15
CA ARG A 71 -1.73 -4.62 -2.57
C ARG A 71 -0.97 -3.30 -2.74
N VAL A 72 0.03 -3.00 -1.91
CA VAL A 72 0.80 -1.76 -2.04
C VAL A 72 1.80 -1.85 -3.20
N PHE A 73 2.46 -2.99 -3.38
CA PHE A 73 3.46 -3.20 -4.42
C PHE A 73 2.86 -3.61 -5.78
N VAL A 74 2.01 -4.65 -5.83
CA VAL A 74 1.50 -5.21 -7.10
C VAL A 74 0.41 -4.36 -7.73
N PHE A 75 -0.56 -3.88 -6.93
CA PHE A 75 -1.63 -3.05 -7.48
C PHE A 75 -1.16 -1.68 -7.95
N LYS A 76 0.06 -1.23 -7.63
CA LYS A 76 0.59 0.05 -8.12
C LYS A 76 1.51 -0.12 -9.33
N ASP A 77 2.43 -1.10 -9.31
CA ASP A 77 3.40 -1.29 -10.40
C ASP A 77 2.83 -1.89 -11.69
N THR A 78 1.87 -2.83 -11.61
CA THR A 78 1.44 -3.58 -12.83
C THR A 78 -0.02 -3.37 -13.20
N LEU A 79 -0.92 -3.32 -12.22
CA LEU A 79 -2.36 -3.18 -12.45
C LEU A 79 -2.84 -1.73 -12.31
N GLY A 80 -2.24 -0.95 -11.41
CA GLY A 80 -2.64 0.42 -11.09
C GLY A 80 -2.38 1.38 -12.23
N SER A 81 -1.15 1.39 -12.77
CA SER A 81 -0.81 2.27 -13.89
C SER A 81 -1.67 2.00 -15.15
N LYS A 82 -1.94 0.72 -15.48
CA LYS A 82 -2.84 0.36 -16.59
C LYS A 82 -4.30 0.72 -16.32
N TRP A 83 -4.77 0.59 -15.08
CA TRP A 83 -6.13 0.97 -14.71
C TRP A 83 -6.30 2.51 -14.67
N GLU A 84 -5.34 3.23 -14.10
CA GLU A 84 -5.30 4.70 -14.08
C GLU A 84 -5.24 5.27 -15.49
N ALA A 85 -4.37 4.73 -16.36
CA ALA A 85 -4.29 5.14 -17.76
C ALA A 85 -5.64 4.97 -18.47
N ARG A 86 -6.31 3.82 -18.30
CA ARG A 86 -7.65 3.60 -18.87
C ARG A 86 -8.71 4.53 -18.28
N LYS A 87 -8.61 4.87 -16.99
CA LYS A 87 -9.57 5.78 -16.35
C LYS A 87 -9.41 7.22 -16.84
N ILE A 88 -8.17 7.66 -17.02
CA ILE A 88 -7.84 8.98 -17.57
C ILE A 88 -8.35 9.08 -19.01
N GLU A 89 -8.12 8.06 -19.83
CA GLU A 89 -8.62 8.00 -21.21
C GLU A 89 -10.16 8.00 -21.27
N GLU A 90 -10.82 7.29 -20.35
CA GLU A 90 -12.28 7.28 -20.23
C GLU A 90 -12.84 8.65 -19.82
N ILE A 91 -12.13 9.40 -18.97
CA ILE A 91 -12.51 10.76 -18.56
C ILE A 91 -12.29 11.75 -19.71
N MET A 92 -11.15 11.70 -20.40
CA MET A 92 -10.87 12.56 -21.55
C MET A 92 -11.91 12.37 -22.65
N ARG A 93 -12.25 11.11 -22.98
CA ARG A 93 -13.29 10.81 -23.97
C ARG A 93 -14.69 11.26 -23.54
N LYS A 94 -14.99 11.25 -22.24
CA LYS A 94 -16.26 11.77 -21.71
C LYS A 94 -16.33 13.29 -21.74
N GLU A 95 -15.21 13.99 -21.57
CA GLU A 95 -15.16 15.44 -21.72
C GLU A 95 -15.29 15.83 -23.20
N GLU A 96 -14.57 15.15 -24.10
CA GLU A 96 -14.63 15.39 -25.56
C GLU A 96 -16.06 15.23 -26.11
N ASN A 97 -16.76 14.15 -25.73
CA ASN A 97 -18.17 13.92 -26.11
C ASN A 97 -19.19 14.86 -25.43
N LYS A 98 -18.77 15.70 -24.48
CA LYS A 98 -19.67 16.65 -23.79
C LYS A 98 -19.66 18.04 -24.45
N TRP A 99 -18.72 18.28 -25.35
CA TRP A 99 -18.58 19.55 -26.08
C TRP A 99 -18.95 19.44 -27.57
N GLU A 100 -19.43 18.26 -28.00
CA GLU A 100 -20.16 18.04 -29.26
C GLU A 100 -21.67 17.90 -29.00
#